data_AF-A0A369RYM2-F1
#
_entry.id   AF-A0A369RYM2-F1
#
_cell.length_a   1.000
_cell.length_b   1.000
_cell.length_c   1.000
_cell.angle_alpha   90.00
_cell.angle_beta   90.00
_cell.angle_gamma   90.00
#
_symmetry.space_group_name_H-M   'P 1'
#
loop_
_entity.id
_entity.type
_entity.pdbx_description
1 polymer ?
#
loop_
_entity_poly.entity_id
_entity_poly.type
_entity_poly.pdbx_seq_one_letter_code
_entity_poly.pdbx_strand_id
1 'polypeptide(L)'
;MLQYLHDIGEIEYCKKKELDGVIVINLDWLFRIFRLFIRIDGDKHVYRYAGVDDCFETAYKTNIMSGLRFEHAIAKFKLDKKERELILQLMESYHIVCKIDNENSDHDGRYSGQYFVPCLLRSSTELRLTNYFQSAWLYIGYERASYSPDGIFYCHLSACLKMWKNPQVEVYRRCVKYYIQDYQCEIIIKKEDGYIGLQYYYTMPSKDLIADAEECIK
;
A
#
# COMPACT_ATOMS: atom_id res chain seq x y z
N MET A 1 -20.85 24.83 -0.06
CA MET A 1 -20.68 24.92 1.40
C MET A 1 -20.02 23.68 1.97
N LEU A 2 -20.55 22.46 1.76
CA LEU A 2 -19.93 21.23 2.26
C LEU A 2 -18.50 21.00 1.76
N GLN A 3 -18.23 21.24 0.47
CA GLN A 3 -16.86 21.15 -0.05
C GLN A 3 -15.91 22.12 0.67
N TYR A 4 -16.33 23.35 0.91
CA TYR A 4 -15.52 24.33 1.63
C TYR A 4 -15.17 23.86 3.04
N LEU A 5 -16.16 23.31 3.78
CA LEU A 5 -15.94 22.75 5.12
C LEU A 5 -15.00 21.54 5.09
N HIS A 6 -15.04 20.74 4.03
CA HIS A 6 -14.11 19.64 3.82
C HIS A 6 -12.69 20.14 3.52
N ASP A 7 -12.54 21.13 2.65
CA ASP A 7 -11.23 21.67 2.26
C ASP A 7 -10.50 22.32 3.45
N ILE A 8 -11.23 22.92 4.39
CA ILE A 8 -10.66 23.48 5.62
C ILE A 8 -10.48 22.45 6.75
N GLY A 9 -10.92 21.20 6.53
CA GLY A 9 -10.76 20.10 7.48
C GLY A 9 -11.69 20.16 8.70
N GLU A 10 -12.89 20.75 8.58
CA GLU A 10 -13.92 20.71 9.62
C GLU A 10 -14.79 19.45 9.52
N ILE A 11 -14.99 18.95 8.30
CA ILE A 11 -15.74 17.72 8.02
C ILE A 11 -15.02 16.87 6.97
N GLU A 12 -15.38 15.60 6.87
CA GLU A 12 -15.04 14.77 5.73
C GLU A 12 -16.27 14.60 4.84
N TYR A 13 -16.24 15.13 3.61
CA TYR A 13 -17.35 14.99 2.67
C TYR A 13 -17.01 13.99 1.57
N CYS A 14 -17.69 12.85 1.58
CA CYS A 14 -17.46 11.77 0.63
C CYS A 14 -18.23 12.00 -0.68
N LYS A 15 -17.50 12.03 -1.81
CA LYS A 15 -18.06 12.15 -3.17
C LYS A 15 -17.90 10.88 -4.03
N LYS A 16 -17.37 9.80 -3.46
CA LYS A 16 -17.19 8.53 -4.19
C LYS A 16 -18.56 7.90 -4.48
N LYS A 17 -18.74 7.29 -5.66
CA LYS A 17 -20.03 6.76 -6.15
C LYS A 17 -20.82 5.92 -5.14
N GLU A 18 -20.15 5.18 -4.25
CA GLU A 18 -20.79 4.29 -3.27
C GLU A 18 -21.11 4.96 -1.93
N LEU A 19 -20.51 6.12 -1.65
CA LEU A 19 -20.62 6.87 -0.40
C LEU A 19 -21.01 8.33 -0.63
N ASP A 20 -21.52 8.63 -1.82
CA ASP A 20 -21.83 10.00 -2.22
C ASP A 20 -22.91 10.57 -1.28
N GLY A 21 -22.59 11.71 -0.67
CA GLY A 21 -23.47 12.34 0.32
C GLY A 21 -23.17 11.99 1.78
N VAL A 22 -22.24 11.09 2.07
CA VAL A 22 -21.84 10.80 3.47
C VAL A 22 -20.93 11.91 4.00
N ILE A 23 -21.22 12.38 5.22
CA ILE A 23 -20.47 13.44 5.90
C ILE A 23 -19.97 12.89 7.24
N VAL A 24 -18.66 12.90 7.47
CA VAL A 24 -18.09 12.66 8.80
C VAL A 24 -17.86 13.99 9.49
N ILE A 25 -18.58 14.24 10.57
CA ILE A 25 -18.51 15.50 11.33
C ILE A 25 -17.50 15.39 12.48
N ASN A 26 -17.29 14.19 13.01
CA ASN A 26 -16.36 13.96 14.11
C ASN A 26 -15.02 13.41 13.60
N LEU A 27 -14.11 14.31 13.22
CA LEU A 27 -12.80 13.95 12.70
C LEU A 27 -11.88 13.34 13.77
N ASP A 28 -12.01 13.75 15.04
CA ASP A 28 -11.24 13.16 16.13
C ASP A 28 -11.55 11.66 16.30
N TRP A 29 -12.83 11.29 16.17
CA TRP A 29 -13.27 9.91 16.17
C TRP A 29 -12.69 9.14 14.97
N LEU A 30 -12.71 9.74 13.77
CA LEU A 30 -12.13 9.15 12.56
C LEU A 30 -10.61 8.91 12.71
N PHE A 31 -9.87 9.91 13.19
CA PHE A 31 -8.44 9.80 13.41
C PHE A 31 -8.09 8.78 14.48
N ARG A 32 -8.93 8.59 15.51
CA ARG A 32 -8.73 7.51 16.49
C ARG A 32 -8.82 6.14 15.82
N ILE A 33 -9.77 5.94 14.91
CA ILE A 33 -9.89 4.68 14.16
C ILE A 33 -8.64 4.46 13.31
N PHE A 34 -8.24 5.44 12.50
CA PHE A 34 -7.04 5.32 11.65
C PHE A 34 -5.79 5.04 12.49
N ARG A 35 -5.60 5.76 13.60
CA ARG A 35 -4.49 5.56 14.52
C ARG A 35 -4.46 4.16 15.10
N LEU A 36 -5.60 3.55 15.44
CA LEU A 36 -5.62 2.19 16.00
C LEU A 36 -5.29 1.12 14.99
N PHE A 37 -5.63 1.36 13.73
CA PHE A 37 -5.25 0.47 12.66
C PHE A 37 -3.74 0.50 12.41
N ILE A 38 -3.15 1.71 12.37
CA ILE A 38 -1.72 1.90 12.08
C ILE A 38 -0.81 1.78 13.31
N ARG A 39 -1.32 1.93 14.53
CA ARG A 39 -0.48 1.83 15.74
C ARG A 39 -0.06 0.38 15.95
N ILE A 40 1.24 0.19 15.82
CA ILE A 40 2.04 -0.97 16.24
C ILE A 40 2.32 -0.97 17.76
N ASP A 41 1.89 0.07 18.46
CA ASP A 41 2.32 0.38 19.82
C ASP A 41 1.95 -0.73 20.80
N GLY A 42 2.95 -1.54 21.16
CA GLY A 42 3.44 -1.82 22.52
C GLY A 42 2.49 -2.38 23.58
N ASP A 43 1.19 -2.34 23.36
CA ASP A 43 0.16 -2.77 24.30
C ASP A 43 -0.02 -4.28 24.16
N LYS A 44 1.04 -5.01 24.56
CA LYS A 44 1.07 -6.46 24.83
C LYS A 44 -0.02 -6.92 25.81
N HIS A 45 -0.82 -6.00 26.33
CA HIS A 45 -1.72 -6.20 27.46
C HIS A 45 -3.20 -6.03 27.16
N VAL A 46 -3.62 -5.61 25.96
CA VAL A 46 -5.05 -5.31 25.81
C VAL A 46 -5.87 -6.46 25.22
N TYR A 47 -5.34 -7.32 24.34
CA TYR A 47 -6.17 -8.42 23.77
C TYR A 47 -5.35 -9.66 23.37
N ARG A 48 -5.39 -10.72 24.20
CA ARG A 48 -4.80 -12.04 23.92
C ARG A 48 -5.69 -12.84 22.96
N TYR A 49 -5.59 -12.57 21.66
CA TYR A 49 -6.13 -13.48 20.64
C TYR A 49 -4.97 -13.92 19.75
N ALA A 50 -4.55 -15.19 19.87
CA ALA A 50 -3.33 -15.70 19.25
C ALA A 50 -3.23 -15.39 17.74
N GLY A 51 -4.36 -15.41 17.01
CA GLY A 51 -4.37 -15.10 15.58
C GLY A 51 -4.14 -13.62 15.21
N VAL A 52 -4.33 -12.66 16.13
CA VAL A 52 -4.11 -11.22 15.87
C VAL A 52 -2.63 -10.85 16.07
N ASP A 53 -1.95 -11.49 17.02
CA ASP A 53 -0.51 -11.34 17.23
C ASP A 53 0.30 -11.92 16.05
N ASP A 54 -0.16 -13.04 15.48
CA ASP A 54 0.44 -13.61 14.25
C ASP A 54 0.22 -12.70 13.03
N CYS A 55 -0.97 -12.08 12.92
CA CYS A 55 -1.22 -11.05 11.90
C CYS A 55 -0.30 -9.84 12.06
N PHE A 56 0.08 -9.50 13.28
CA PHE A 56 0.99 -8.41 13.59
C PHE A 56 2.42 -8.74 13.17
N GLU A 57 2.97 -9.89 13.57
CA GLU A 57 4.31 -10.28 13.14
C GLU A 57 4.38 -10.42 11.62
N THR A 58 3.32 -10.94 11.01
CA THR A 58 3.21 -11.05 9.56
C THR A 58 3.21 -9.66 8.93
N ALA A 59 2.33 -8.75 9.36
CA ALA A 59 2.29 -7.37 8.83
C ALA A 59 3.61 -6.63 9.07
N TYR A 60 4.27 -6.85 10.20
CA TYR A 60 5.58 -6.26 10.47
C TYR A 60 6.68 -6.85 9.58
N LYS A 61 6.59 -8.13 9.18
CA LYS A 61 7.57 -8.82 8.31
C LYS A 61 7.32 -8.60 6.82
N THR A 62 6.06 -8.55 6.40
CA THR A 62 5.64 -8.55 4.99
C THR A 62 5.03 -7.22 4.56
N ASN A 63 4.68 -6.32 5.50
CA ASN A 63 3.91 -5.09 5.26
C ASN A 63 2.49 -5.33 4.70
N ILE A 64 2.03 -6.58 4.79
CA ILE A 64 0.68 -7.00 4.40
C ILE A 64 -0.11 -7.30 5.68
N MET A 65 -1.18 -6.54 5.87
CA MET A 65 -2.08 -6.68 7.01
C MET A 65 -3.35 -7.43 6.61
N SER A 66 -3.74 -8.42 7.42
CA SER A 66 -5.01 -9.11 7.28
C SER A 66 -6.19 -8.21 7.67
N GLY A 67 -7.31 -8.32 6.95
CA GLY A 67 -8.58 -7.67 7.29
C GLY A 67 -9.11 -8.03 8.68
N LEU A 68 -8.71 -9.17 9.25
CA LEU A 68 -9.02 -9.51 10.64
C LEU A 68 -8.48 -8.47 11.63
N ARG A 69 -7.34 -7.86 11.32
CA ARG A 69 -6.77 -6.78 12.13
C ARG A 69 -7.61 -5.51 12.03
N PHE A 70 -8.14 -5.20 10.84
CA PHE A 70 -9.08 -4.11 10.67
C PHE A 70 -10.28 -4.32 11.59
N GLU A 71 -10.96 -5.47 11.47
CA GLU A 71 -12.13 -5.83 12.29
C GLU A 71 -11.85 -5.70 13.80
N HIS A 72 -10.68 -6.17 14.24
CA HIS A 72 -10.27 -6.04 15.62
C HIS A 72 -10.05 -4.57 16.05
N ALA A 73 -9.39 -3.76 15.22
CA ALA A 73 -9.12 -2.35 15.52
C ALA A 73 -10.41 -1.53 15.66
N ILE A 74 -11.44 -1.88 14.87
CA ILE A 74 -12.72 -1.17 14.86
C ILE A 74 -13.76 -1.74 15.85
N ALA A 75 -13.54 -2.94 16.41
CA ALA A 75 -14.52 -3.66 17.23
C ALA A 75 -15.11 -2.81 18.38
N LYS A 76 -14.26 -2.00 19.04
CA LYS A 76 -14.69 -1.13 20.16
C LYS A 76 -15.58 0.04 19.74
N PHE A 77 -15.60 0.40 18.46
CA PHE A 77 -16.42 1.50 17.94
C PHE A 77 -17.82 1.05 17.55
N LYS A 78 -18.11 -0.26 17.57
CA LYS A 78 -19.43 -0.84 17.28
C LYS A 78 -20.01 -0.40 15.93
N LEU A 79 -19.16 -0.30 14.91
CA LEU A 79 -19.53 0.13 13.56
C LEU A 79 -20.47 -0.88 12.90
N ASP A 80 -21.49 -0.38 12.19
CA ASP A 80 -22.31 -1.20 11.30
C ASP A 80 -21.57 -1.52 9.99
N LYS A 81 -22.17 -2.35 9.12
CA LYS A 81 -21.53 -2.77 7.87
C LYS A 81 -21.21 -1.59 6.93
N LYS A 82 -22.08 -0.58 6.85
CA LYS A 82 -21.90 0.57 5.97
C LYS A 82 -20.83 1.52 6.50
N GLU A 83 -20.81 1.74 7.80
CA GLU A 83 -19.78 2.53 8.48
C GLU A 83 -18.40 1.89 8.30
N ARG A 84 -18.30 0.56 8.38
CA ARG A 84 -17.05 -0.16 8.11
C ARG A 84 -16.53 0.08 6.70
N GLU A 85 -17.41 -0.08 5.72
CA GLU A 85 -17.10 0.14 4.31
C GLU A 85 -16.65 1.58 4.08
N LEU A 86 -17.37 2.55 4.65
CA LEU A 86 -17.00 3.97 4.64
C LEU A 86 -15.58 4.21 5.16
N ILE A 87 -15.25 3.66 6.33
CA ILE A 87 -13.92 3.82 6.93
C ILE A 87 -12.85 3.22 6.02
N LEU A 88 -13.06 2.02 5.47
CA LEU A 88 -12.10 1.39 4.55
C LEU A 88 -11.89 2.24 3.30
N GLN A 89 -12.98 2.71 2.67
CA GLN A 89 -12.89 3.53 1.46
C GLN A 89 -12.20 4.87 1.70
N LEU A 90 -12.35 5.45 2.89
CA LEU A 90 -11.63 6.65 3.33
C LEU A 90 -10.14 6.35 3.51
N MET A 91 -9.79 5.27 4.19
CA MET A 91 -8.39 4.87 4.37
C MET A 91 -7.71 4.61 3.02
N GLU A 92 -8.43 4.05 2.05
CA GLU A 92 -7.94 3.88 0.69
C GLU A 92 -7.80 5.18 -0.09
N SER A 93 -8.74 6.15 0.02
CA SER A 93 -8.57 7.46 -0.65
C SER A 93 -7.40 8.25 -0.12
N TYR A 94 -7.11 8.10 1.17
CA TYR A 94 -5.95 8.74 1.80
C TYR A 94 -4.65 7.94 1.64
N HIS A 95 -4.67 6.84 0.88
CA HIS A 95 -3.52 5.96 0.68
C HIS A 95 -2.90 5.45 2.00
N ILE A 96 -3.70 5.39 3.07
CA ILE A 96 -3.31 4.79 4.35
C ILE A 96 -3.21 3.27 4.18
N VAL A 97 -4.12 2.71 3.38
CA VAL A 97 -4.12 1.29 3.00
C VAL A 97 -4.34 1.14 1.51
N CYS A 98 -3.88 0.01 0.98
CA CYS A 98 -4.13 -0.42 -0.37
C CYS A 98 -4.56 -1.88 -0.34
N LYS A 99 -5.81 -2.17 -0.71
CA LYS A 99 -6.27 -3.56 -0.85
C LYS A 99 -5.42 -4.30 -1.87
N ILE A 100 -5.06 -5.54 -1.52
CA ILE A 100 -4.41 -6.51 -2.39
C ILE A 100 -5.50 -7.48 -2.79
N ASP A 101 -5.92 -7.44 -4.05
CA ASP A 101 -6.89 -8.39 -4.58
C ASP A 101 -6.16 -9.71 -4.85
N ASN A 102 -6.51 -10.73 -4.08
CA ASN A 102 -6.01 -12.08 -4.30
C ASN A 102 -7.08 -12.81 -5.12
N GLU A 103 -6.76 -13.22 -6.35
CA GLU A 103 -7.71 -13.90 -7.25
C GLU A 103 -8.17 -15.27 -6.70
N ASN A 104 -7.58 -15.75 -5.60
CA ASN A 104 -7.93 -17.00 -4.92
C ASN A 104 -8.83 -16.84 -3.68
N SER A 105 -9.31 -15.64 -3.34
CA SER A 105 -10.20 -15.45 -2.18
C SER A 105 -11.67 -15.35 -2.59
N ASP A 106 -12.14 -16.28 -3.42
CA ASP A 106 -13.55 -16.58 -3.56
C ASP A 106 -13.88 -17.80 -2.68
N HIS A 107 -14.82 -17.61 -1.74
CA HIS A 107 -15.83 -18.58 -1.28
C HIS A 107 -16.11 -18.70 0.21
N ASP A 108 -15.43 -18.00 1.12
CA ASP A 108 -15.88 -18.00 2.52
C ASP A 108 -16.17 -16.58 2.96
N GLY A 109 -17.41 -16.33 3.39
CA GLY A 109 -17.98 -15.02 3.75
C GLY A 109 -17.34 -14.34 4.97
N ARG A 110 -16.05 -14.59 5.22
CA ARG A 110 -15.21 -13.95 6.22
C ARG A 110 -14.42 -12.84 5.54
N TYR A 111 -14.59 -11.63 6.06
CA TYR A 111 -13.90 -10.39 5.71
C TYR A 111 -12.35 -10.52 5.74
N SER A 112 -11.79 -11.16 4.72
CA SER A 112 -10.40 -11.64 4.67
C SER A 112 -9.61 -10.97 3.54
N GLY A 113 -9.87 -9.70 3.25
CA GLY A 113 -9.02 -8.91 2.38
C GLY A 113 -7.63 -8.72 2.99
N GLN A 114 -6.58 -8.75 2.16
CA GLN A 114 -5.23 -8.35 2.56
C GLN A 114 -5.02 -6.89 2.17
N TYR A 115 -4.35 -6.13 3.02
CA TYR A 115 -4.10 -4.70 2.82
C TYR A 115 -2.62 -4.42 2.94
N PHE A 116 -2.05 -3.78 1.93
CA PHE A 116 -0.75 -3.16 2.02
C PHE A 116 -0.87 -1.86 2.83
N VAL A 117 0.00 -1.67 3.83
CA VAL A 117 -0.04 -0.52 4.75
C VAL A 117 1.31 0.23 4.71
N PRO A 118 1.48 1.25 3.85
CA PRO A 118 2.78 1.89 3.59
C PRO A 118 3.40 2.59 4.81
N CYS A 119 2.61 2.99 5.80
CA CYS A 119 3.15 3.68 6.97
C CYS A 119 3.81 2.74 8.00
N LEU A 120 3.71 1.41 7.83
CA LEU A 120 4.31 0.41 8.71
C LEU A 120 5.71 -0.06 8.24
N LEU A 121 6.22 0.55 7.16
CA LEU A 121 7.42 0.09 6.48
C LEU A 121 8.67 0.20 7.35
N ARG A 122 9.48 -0.86 7.33
CA ARG A 122 10.77 -0.95 8.04
C ARG A 122 11.79 0.04 7.48
N SER A 123 12.66 0.54 8.34
CA SER A 123 13.78 1.41 7.96
C SER A 123 14.95 0.70 7.26
N SER A 124 14.92 -0.64 7.16
CA SER A 124 15.99 -1.38 6.49
C SER A 124 16.12 -0.96 5.02
N THR A 125 17.34 -0.87 4.51
CA THR A 125 17.64 -0.45 3.13
C THR A 125 18.31 -1.54 2.31
N GLU A 126 18.56 -2.71 2.89
CA GLU A 126 19.30 -3.79 2.23
C GLU A 126 18.38 -4.66 1.37
N LEU A 127 18.28 -4.32 0.09
CA LEU A 127 17.77 -5.24 -0.92
C LEU A 127 18.85 -6.23 -1.31
N ARG A 128 18.54 -7.52 -1.23
CA ARG A 128 19.41 -8.56 -1.78
C ARG A 128 19.24 -8.58 -3.30
N LEU A 129 20.27 -8.11 -3.99
CA LEU A 129 20.36 -8.16 -5.44
C LEU A 129 21.04 -9.47 -5.83
N THR A 130 20.33 -10.32 -6.57
CA THR A 130 20.87 -11.56 -7.16
C THR A 130 21.35 -11.30 -8.59
N ASN A 131 21.95 -12.31 -9.23
CA ASN A 131 22.73 -12.28 -10.48
C ASN A 131 22.01 -11.81 -11.77
N TYR A 132 21.36 -10.64 -11.73
CA TYR A 132 20.65 -10.02 -12.85
C TYR A 132 21.50 -8.91 -13.51
N PHE A 133 21.27 -8.65 -14.79
CA PHE A 133 21.76 -7.43 -15.44
C PHE A 133 20.96 -6.23 -14.92
N GLN A 134 21.61 -5.07 -14.88
CA GLN A 134 21.04 -3.85 -14.33
C GLN A 134 20.97 -2.77 -15.40
N SER A 135 19.80 -2.15 -15.54
CA SER A 135 19.62 -0.93 -16.32
C SER A 135 20.22 0.29 -15.63
N ALA A 136 20.35 1.39 -16.37
CA ALA A 136 20.57 2.72 -15.79
C ALA A 136 19.36 3.16 -14.95
N TRP A 137 19.58 4.06 -13.99
CA TRP A 137 18.51 4.61 -13.18
C TRP A 137 17.65 5.60 -13.97
N LEU A 138 16.33 5.44 -13.86
CA LEU A 138 15.34 6.44 -14.26
C LEU A 138 14.92 7.23 -13.01
N TYR A 139 15.13 8.54 -13.02
CA TYR A 139 14.79 9.40 -11.87
C TYR A 139 13.51 10.19 -12.13
N ILE A 140 12.57 10.11 -11.19
CA ILE A 140 11.35 10.91 -11.14
C ILE A 140 11.48 11.85 -9.96
N GLY A 141 11.58 13.15 -10.23
CA GLY A 141 11.74 14.14 -9.18
C GLY A 141 11.73 15.55 -9.75
N TYR A 142 11.95 16.52 -8.86
CA TYR A 142 12.04 17.92 -9.23
C TYR A 142 13.50 18.37 -9.10
N GLU A 143 14.06 18.98 -10.15
CA GLU A 143 15.46 19.44 -10.17
C GLU A 143 15.85 20.33 -8.99
N ARG A 144 14.88 21.05 -8.40
CA ARG A 144 15.13 22.06 -7.36
C ARG A 144 14.51 21.73 -6.00
N ALA A 145 13.91 20.56 -5.85
CA ALA A 145 13.35 20.16 -4.56
C ALA A 145 14.41 19.45 -3.72
N SER A 146 14.79 20.06 -2.59
CA SER A 146 15.66 19.42 -1.60
C SER A 146 14.99 18.23 -0.91
N TYR A 147 13.67 18.09 -1.04
CA TYR A 147 12.89 17.03 -0.41
C TYR A 147 11.63 16.69 -1.20
N SER A 148 11.43 15.40 -1.48
CA SER A 148 10.19 14.79 -1.96
C SER A 148 9.41 14.19 -0.79
N PRO A 149 8.14 14.57 -0.58
CA PRO A 149 7.31 14.00 0.47
C PRO A 149 7.21 12.46 0.41
N ASP A 150 7.31 11.81 1.57
CA ASP A 150 7.14 10.35 1.69
C ASP A 150 5.76 9.88 1.18
N GLY A 151 4.73 10.73 1.32
CA GLY A 151 3.38 10.46 0.80
C GLY A 151 3.35 10.18 -0.71
N ILE A 152 4.13 10.91 -1.52
CA ILE A 152 4.18 10.68 -2.98
C ILE A 152 4.72 9.28 -3.27
N PHE A 153 5.77 8.87 -2.55
CA PHE A 153 6.35 7.54 -2.70
C PHE A 153 5.35 6.45 -2.31
N TYR A 154 4.69 6.56 -1.16
CA TYR A 154 3.69 5.57 -0.71
C TYR A 154 2.47 5.48 -1.62
N CYS A 155 1.99 6.63 -2.15
CA CYS A 155 0.94 6.65 -3.17
C CYS A 155 1.41 5.92 -4.44
N HIS A 156 2.65 6.17 -4.89
CA HIS A 156 3.23 5.49 -6.05
C HIS A 156 3.32 3.97 -5.85
N LEU A 157 3.81 3.52 -4.69
CA LEU A 157 3.85 2.09 -4.35
C LEU A 157 2.48 1.43 -4.42
N SER A 158 1.48 2.10 -3.84
CA SER A 158 0.10 1.62 -3.82
C SER A 158 -0.49 1.54 -5.23
N ALA A 159 -0.20 2.53 -6.08
CA ALA A 159 -0.64 2.55 -7.47
C ALA A 159 0.00 1.42 -8.29
N CYS A 160 1.31 1.19 -8.15
CA CYS A 160 2.03 0.09 -8.79
C CYS A 160 1.48 -1.28 -8.37
N LEU A 161 1.22 -1.48 -7.07
CA LEU A 161 0.62 -2.72 -6.55
C LEU A 161 -0.75 -2.99 -7.18
N LYS A 162 -1.62 -1.96 -7.24
CA LYS A 162 -2.94 -2.09 -7.88
C LYS A 162 -2.84 -2.39 -9.37
N MET A 163 -1.97 -1.67 -10.07
CA MET A 163 -1.85 -1.77 -11.53
C MET A 163 -1.24 -3.11 -11.97
N TRP A 164 -0.22 -3.59 -11.26
CA TRP A 164 0.48 -4.83 -11.62
C TRP A 164 -0.11 -6.08 -10.97
N LYS A 165 -1.11 -5.94 -10.08
CA LYS A 165 -1.71 -7.04 -9.32
C LYS A 165 -0.65 -7.98 -8.73
N ASN A 166 0.46 -7.42 -8.24
CA ASN A 166 1.64 -8.18 -7.90
C ASN A 166 1.73 -8.39 -6.38
N PRO A 167 1.43 -9.61 -5.87
CA PRO A 167 1.54 -9.89 -4.43
C PRO A 167 2.98 -10.09 -3.98
N GLN A 168 3.93 -10.33 -4.90
CA GLN A 168 5.34 -10.57 -4.60
C GLN A 168 6.11 -9.26 -4.58
N VAL A 169 6.03 -8.59 -3.43
CA VAL A 169 6.67 -7.30 -3.19
C VAL A 169 7.50 -7.34 -1.92
N GLU A 170 8.75 -6.90 -1.99
CA GLU A 170 9.56 -6.60 -0.81
C GLU A 170 9.60 -5.09 -0.61
N VAL A 171 8.99 -4.61 0.48
CA VAL A 171 8.86 -3.17 0.73
C VAL A 171 9.59 -2.73 1.99
N TYR A 172 10.26 -1.60 1.86
CA TYR A 172 10.99 -0.88 2.88
C TYR A 172 10.61 0.61 2.83
N ARG A 173 10.91 1.35 3.90
CA ARG A 173 10.48 2.75 4.07
C ARG A 173 10.86 3.66 2.91
N ARG A 174 12.00 3.40 2.29
CA ARG A 174 12.55 4.18 1.16
C ARG A 174 12.86 3.33 -0.06
N CYS A 175 12.42 2.08 -0.10
CA CYS A 175 12.75 1.20 -1.22
C CYS A 175 11.72 0.11 -1.39
N VAL A 176 11.47 -0.31 -2.61
CA VAL A 176 10.64 -1.46 -2.92
C VAL A 176 11.30 -2.27 -4.02
N LYS A 177 11.04 -3.57 -4.00
CA LYS A 177 11.38 -4.51 -5.06
C LYS A 177 10.10 -5.24 -5.48
N TYR A 178 9.71 -5.05 -6.72
CA TYR A 178 8.61 -5.78 -7.37
C TYR A 178 9.18 -6.89 -8.23
N TYR A 179 8.58 -8.07 -8.17
CA TYR A 179 8.89 -9.17 -9.09
C TYR A 179 7.83 -9.29 -10.18
N ILE A 180 8.12 -8.92 -11.42
CA ILE A 180 7.15 -9.02 -12.51
C ILE A 180 7.33 -10.39 -13.17
N GLN A 181 6.42 -11.31 -12.82
CA GLN A 181 6.51 -12.72 -13.21
C GLN A 181 6.50 -12.92 -14.73
N ASP A 182 5.69 -12.15 -15.46
CA ASP A 182 5.53 -12.27 -16.92
C ASP A 182 6.82 -11.98 -17.69
N TYR A 183 7.73 -11.18 -17.12
CA TYR A 183 8.95 -10.72 -17.77
C TYR A 183 10.24 -11.20 -17.07
N GLN A 184 10.11 -12.08 -16.06
CA GLN A 184 11.23 -12.59 -15.24
C GLN A 184 12.19 -11.49 -14.76
N CYS A 185 11.61 -10.36 -14.35
CA CYS A 185 12.38 -9.18 -14.04
C CYS A 185 11.98 -8.59 -12.69
N GLU A 186 12.92 -7.84 -12.13
CA GLU A 186 12.74 -7.16 -10.86
C GLU A 186 12.78 -5.65 -11.09
N ILE A 187 11.80 -4.94 -10.55
CA ILE A 187 11.78 -3.48 -10.56
C ILE A 187 12.08 -2.99 -9.16
N ILE A 188 13.18 -2.25 -9.03
CA ILE A 188 13.55 -1.58 -7.80
C ILE A 188 13.14 -0.13 -7.89
N ILE A 189 12.36 0.33 -6.92
CA ILE A 189 12.05 1.75 -6.77
C ILE A 189 12.62 2.23 -5.45
N LYS A 190 13.49 3.23 -5.49
CA LYS A 190 14.18 3.79 -4.33
C LYS A 190 13.84 5.26 -4.17
N LYS A 191 13.42 5.65 -2.98
CA LYS A 191 13.23 7.04 -2.58
C LYS A 191 14.54 7.59 -2.00
N GLU A 192 15.09 8.58 -2.67
CA GLU A 192 16.11 9.48 -2.11
C GLU A 192 15.43 10.78 -1.64
N ASP A 193 16.20 11.68 -1.03
CA ASP A 193 15.61 12.88 -0.46
C ASP A 193 14.95 13.75 -1.55
N GLY A 194 15.58 13.97 -2.72
CA GLY A 194 15.04 14.84 -3.78
C GLY A 194 14.28 14.12 -4.92
N TYR A 195 14.38 12.80 -5.03
CA TYR A 195 13.82 12.06 -6.17
C TYR A 195 13.46 10.61 -5.82
N ILE A 196 12.65 10.01 -6.68
CA ILE A 196 12.33 8.59 -6.68
C ILE A 196 13.04 7.98 -7.89
N GLY A 197 14.03 7.14 -7.64
CA GLY A 197 14.73 6.38 -8.68
C GLY A 197 14.04 5.05 -8.95
N LEU A 198 14.01 4.65 -10.21
CA LEU A 198 13.55 3.35 -10.68
C LEU A 198 14.71 2.67 -11.42
N GLN A 199 14.92 1.39 -11.14
CA GLN A 199 15.91 0.58 -11.82
C GLN A 199 15.32 -0.80 -12.13
N TYR A 200 15.54 -1.23 -13.35
CA TYR A 200 15.10 -2.53 -13.86
C TYR A 200 16.24 -3.54 -13.84
N TYR A 201 15.94 -4.75 -13.37
CA TYR A 201 16.83 -5.90 -13.29
C TYR A 201 16.26 -7.03 -14.12
N TYR A 202 17.07 -7.61 -15.01
CA TYR A 202 16.60 -8.60 -15.97
C TYR A 202 17.64 -9.65 -16.28
N THR A 203 17.16 -10.84 -16.59
CA THR A 203 17.96 -11.86 -17.27
C THR A 203 18.06 -11.48 -18.73
N MET A 204 19.20 -11.73 -19.39
CA MET A 204 19.24 -11.62 -20.84
C MET A 204 18.12 -12.51 -21.40
N PRO A 205 17.25 -11.98 -22.27
CA PRO A 205 16.19 -12.79 -22.86
C PRO A 205 16.82 -13.97 -23.60
N SER A 206 16.12 -15.12 -23.66
CA SER A 206 16.49 -16.12 -24.67
C SER A 206 16.46 -15.45 -26.05
N LYS A 207 17.25 -15.95 -27.01
CA LYS A 207 17.29 -15.39 -28.38
C LYS A 207 15.89 -15.26 -29.01
N ASP A 208 14.95 -16.09 -28.56
CA ASP A 208 13.56 -16.12 -29.04
C ASP A 208 12.76 -14.87 -28.63
N LEU A 209 12.96 -14.34 -27.42
CA LEU A 209 12.27 -13.13 -26.93
C LEU A 209 12.76 -11.84 -27.62
N ILE A 210 14.00 -11.84 -28.12
CA ILE A 210 14.55 -10.71 -28.89
C ILE A 210 13.90 -10.68 -30.28
N ALA A 211 13.64 -11.84 -30.88
CA ALA A 211 12.97 -11.93 -32.18
C ALA A 211 11.51 -11.42 -32.12
N ASP A 212 10.76 -11.76 -31.07
CA ASP A 212 9.38 -11.30 -30.87
C ASP A 212 9.28 -9.78 -30.65
N ALA A 213 10.28 -9.19 -29.96
CA ALA A 213 10.36 -7.74 -29.75
C ALA A 213 10.72 -6.99 -31.04
N GLU A 214 11.54 -7.57 -31.92
CA GLU A 214 11.88 -7.00 -33.22
C GLU A 214 10.71 -7.04 -34.22
N GLU A 215 9.81 -8.04 -34.12
CA GLU A 215 8.56 -8.06 -34.90
C GLU A 215 7.55 -7.01 -34.45
N CYS A 216 7.44 -6.73 -33.14
CA CYS A 216 6.52 -5.71 -32.61
C CYS A 216 6.93 -4.26 -32.93
N ILE A 217 8.17 -4.03 -33.40
CA ILE A 217 8.71 -2.70 -33.73
C ILE A 217 8.63 -2.39 -35.24
N LYS A 218 8.12 -3.33 -36.06
CA LYS A 218 7.81 -3.10 -37.48
C LYS A 218 6.34 -2.75 -37.70
#